data_AF-A0A414FPG8-F1
#
_entry.id   AF-A0A414FPG8-F1
#
_cell.length_a   1.000
_cell.length_b   1.000
_cell.length_c   1.000
_cell.angle_alpha   90.00
_cell.angle_beta   90.00
_cell.angle_gamma   90.00
#
_symmetry.space_group_name_H-M   'P 1'
#
loop_
_entity.id
_entity.type
_entity.pdbx_description
1 polymer ?
#
loop_
_entity_poly.entity_id
_entity_poly.type
_entity_poly.pdbx_seq_one_letter_code
_entity_poly.pdbx_strand_id
1 'polypeptide(L)'
;MGTKKRNSSIELLKLISIILIVLSHAAASAPIATKNGGDLVLLNSLKITITNLGQIGNCIFFVSSVWFLLESYNVKINKAIKMIVESFCTSVFCLAIVLLAGYNIPLKEIVFSFFPLTFGFYWFISCYILIYLIHPYINYVIEKLSQFQLFCIVSSFVLLYSVYVLILGGDYFYYNELIGFLSLYFITAYFKKYSNNKLSSKKYCYLHYYGLLGQYF
;
A
#
# COMPACT_ATOMS: atom_id res chain seq x y z
N MET A 1 -6.17 -4.06 34.25
CA MET A 1 -5.76 -4.02 32.83
C MET A 1 -7.00 -4.14 31.96
N GLY A 2 -7.49 -3.03 31.40
CA GLY A 2 -8.63 -3.09 30.48
C GLY A 2 -8.24 -3.81 29.20
N THR A 3 -8.93 -4.90 28.86
CA THR A 3 -8.74 -5.61 27.60
C THR A 3 -9.04 -4.66 26.44
N LYS A 4 -8.04 -4.30 25.63
CA LYS A 4 -8.22 -3.50 24.41
C LYS A 4 -9.23 -4.24 23.52
N LYS A 5 -10.44 -3.67 23.35
CA LYS A 5 -11.51 -4.28 22.57
C LYS A 5 -11.06 -4.37 21.11
N ARG A 6 -10.92 -5.58 20.59
CA ARG A 6 -10.55 -5.82 19.19
C ARG A 6 -11.66 -5.32 18.28
N ASN A 7 -11.29 -4.64 17.19
CA ASN A 7 -12.24 -4.19 16.18
C ASN A 7 -12.29 -5.21 15.05
N SER A 8 -13.19 -6.19 15.18
CA SER A 8 -13.33 -7.31 14.24
C SER A 8 -13.65 -6.86 12.81
N SER A 9 -14.33 -5.72 12.63
CA SER A 9 -14.66 -5.19 11.29
C SER A 9 -13.41 -4.72 10.53
N ILE A 10 -12.47 -4.07 11.23
CA ILE A 10 -11.20 -3.62 10.62
C ILE A 10 -10.29 -4.82 10.36
N GLU A 11 -10.28 -5.82 11.25
CA GLU A 11 -9.52 -7.05 11.02
C GLU A 11 -10.06 -7.84 9.81
N LEU A 12 -11.39 -7.92 9.65
CA LEU A 12 -12.02 -8.49 8.45
C LEU A 12 -11.64 -7.72 7.18
N LEU A 13 -11.62 -6.40 7.25
CA LEU A 13 -11.21 -5.55 6.13
C LEU A 13 -9.75 -5.83 5.71
N LYS A 14 -8.85 -6.11 6.66
CA LYS A 14 -7.48 -6.56 6.36
C LYS A 14 -7.42 -7.93 5.70
N LEU A 15 -8.32 -8.85 6.05
CA LEU A 15 -8.38 -10.16 5.40
C LEU A 15 -8.83 -10.01 3.95
N ILE A 16 -9.89 -9.22 3.71
CA ILE A 16 -10.38 -8.90 2.37
C ILE A 16 -9.27 -8.25 1.54
N SER A 17 -8.51 -7.32 2.13
CA SER A 17 -7.43 -6.65 1.42
C SER A 17 -6.30 -7.60 1.00
N ILE A 18 -5.95 -8.58 1.84
CA ILE A 18 -4.95 -9.61 1.48
C ILE A 18 -5.44 -10.44 0.29
N ILE A 19 -6.72 -10.82 0.28
CA ILE A 19 -7.31 -11.56 -0.84
C ILE A 19 -7.21 -10.77 -2.15
N LEU A 20 -7.54 -9.46 -2.12
CA LEU A 20 -7.42 -8.60 -3.31
C LEU A 20 -5.98 -8.51 -3.83
N ILE A 21 -4.99 -8.39 -2.94
CA ILE A 21 -3.57 -8.34 -3.29
C ILE A 21 -3.14 -9.66 -3.97
N VAL A 22 -3.48 -10.79 -3.36
CA VAL A 22 -3.11 -12.12 -3.88
C VAL A 22 -3.76 -12.38 -5.25
N LEU A 23 -5.05 -12.06 -5.40
CA LEU A 23 -5.77 -12.21 -6.66
C LEU A 23 -5.17 -11.35 -7.78
N SER A 24 -4.77 -10.12 -7.47
CA SER A 24 -4.12 -9.23 -8.42
C SER A 24 -2.78 -9.77 -8.91
N HIS A 25 -1.91 -10.22 -8.01
CA HIS A 25 -0.60 -10.79 -8.41
C HIS A 25 -0.77 -12.10 -9.20
N ALA A 26 -1.74 -12.92 -8.84
CA ALA A 26 -2.08 -14.13 -9.59
C ALA A 26 -2.58 -13.78 -11.00
N ALA A 27 -3.48 -12.81 -11.12
CA ALA A 27 -4.01 -12.35 -12.41
C ALA A 27 -2.95 -11.69 -13.30
N ALA A 28 -2.03 -10.92 -12.72
CA ALA A 28 -0.92 -10.29 -13.44
C ALA A 28 -0.01 -11.33 -14.11
N SER A 29 0.17 -12.48 -13.46
CA SER A 29 1.01 -13.58 -13.94
C SER A 29 0.35 -14.44 -15.03
N ALA A 30 -0.97 -14.30 -15.25
CA ALA A 30 -1.68 -15.06 -16.26
C ALA A 30 -1.32 -14.58 -17.68
N PRO A 31 -1.11 -15.47 -18.68
CA PRO A 31 -0.84 -15.06 -20.05
C PRO A 31 -2.00 -14.25 -20.66
N ILE A 32 -1.69 -13.32 -21.55
CA ILE A 32 -2.71 -12.57 -22.31
C ILE A 32 -3.34 -13.54 -23.31
N ALA A 33 -4.67 -13.56 -23.39
CA ALA A 33 -5.36 -14.36 -24.38
C ALA A 33 -5.17 -13.73 -25.77
N THR A 34 -4.68 -14.51 -26.75
CA THR A 34 -4.20 -14.03 -28.06
C THR A 34 -5.02 -14.51 -29.27
N LYS A 35 -6.08 -15.29 -29.08
CA LYS A 35 -6.94 -15.77 -30.19
C LYS A 35 -8.13 -14.84 -30.43
N ASN A 36 -8.26 -14.30 -31.64
CA ASN A 36 -9.26 -13.29 -32.00
C ASN A 36 -10.72 -13.72 -31.68
N GLY A 37 -11.48 -12.86 -30.97
CA GLY A 37 -12.91 -13.05 -30.67
C GLY A 37 -13.44 -12.00 -29.67
N GLY A 38 -14.77 -11.79 -29.62
CA GLY A 38 -15.41 -10.84 -28.69
C GLY A 38 -15.20 -11.18 -27.21
N ASP A 39 -15.11 -12.47 -26.89
CA ASP A 39 -14.80 -12.96 -25.54
C ASP A 39 -13.39 -12.55 -25.07
N LEU A 40 -12.48 -12.25 -26.00
CA LEU A 40 -11.10 -11.85 -25.70
C LEU A 40 -11.01 -10.45 -25.08
N VAL A 41 -11.83 -9.51 -25.57
CA VAL A 41 -11.88 -8.15 -25.04
C VAL A 41 -12.39 -8.16 -23.61
N LEU A 42 -13.43 -8.98 -23.34
CA LEU A 42 -13.96 -9.18 -22.01
C LEU A 42 -12.91 -9.80 -21.07
N LEU A 43 -12.25 -10.88 -21.48
CA LEU A 43 -11.23 -11.56 -20.67
C LEU A 43 -10.04 -10.65 -20.34
N ASN A 44 -9.54 -9.91 -21.33
CA ASN A 44 -8.43 -8.97 -21.12
C ASN A 44 -8.84 -7.78 -20.23
N SER A 45 -10.06 -7.26 -20.39
CA SER A 45 -10.61 -6.19 -19.54
C SER A 45 -10.79 -6.66 -18.08
N LEU A 46 -11.29 -7.89 -17.89
CA LEU A 46 -11.40 -8.51 -16.58
C LEU A 46 -10.03 -8.71 -15.93
N LYS A 47 -9.02 -9.19 -16.69
CA LYS A 47 -7.65 -9.33 -16.20
C LYS A 47 -7.08 -7.99 -15.72
N ILE A 48 -7.22 -6.93 -16.52
CA ILE A 48 -6.75 -5.58 -16.14
C ILE A 48 -7.47 -5.12 -14.87
N THR A 49 -8.79 -5.29 -14.81
CA THR A 49 -9.59 -4.92 -13.64
C THR A 49 -9.11 -5.63 -12.38
N ILE A 50 -8.93 -6.95 -12.44
CA ILE A 50 -8.47 -7.76 -11.30
C ILE A 50 -7.04 -7.39 -10.91
N THR A 51 -6.17 -7.11 -11.87
CA THR A 51 -4.80 -6.65 -11.61
C THR A 51 -4.80 -5.34 -10.83
N ASN A 52 -5.70 -4.41 -11.16
CA ASN A 52 -5.80 -3.12 -10.47
C ASN A 52 -6.39 -3.23 -9.04
N LEU A 53 -7.13 -4.30 -8.73
CA LEU A 53 -7.65 -4.53 -7.37
C LEU A 53 -6.55 -4.69 -6.32
N GLY A 54 -5.35 -5.11 -6.73
CA GLY A 54 -4.22 -5.27 -5.81
C GLY A 54 -3.80 -3.97 -5.17
N GLN A 55 -3.83 -2.86 -5.92
CA GLN A 55 -3.52 -1.54 -5.38
C GLN A 55 -4.57 -1.05 -4.40
N ILE A 56 -5.85 -1.35 -4.66
CA ILE A 56 -6.93 -1.09 -3.73
C ILE A 56 -6.72 -1.91 -2.45
N GLY A 57 -6.34 -3.18 -2.58
CA GLY A 57 -5.97 -4.05 -1.47
C GLY A 57 -4.82 -3.46 -0.65
N ASN A 58 -3.73 -3.01 -1.29
CA ASN A 58 -2.60 -2.37 -0.63
C ASN A 58 -3.04 -1.15 0.20
N CYS A 59 -3.85 -0.27 -0.38
CA CYS A 59 -4.38 0.91 0.29
C CYS A 59 -5.23 0.52 1.52
N ILE A 60 -6.17 -0.41 1.35
CA ILE A 60 -7.05 -0.85 2.43
C ILE A 60 -6.25 -1.51 3.56
N PHE A 61 -5.29 -2.38 3.25
CA PHE A 61 -4.45 -3.05 4.24
C PHE A 61 -3.63 -2.02 5.05
N PHE A 62 -3.07 -1.04 4.35
CA PHE A 62 -2.25 0.00 4.94
C PHE A 62 -3.09 0.92 5.83
N VAL A 63 -4.20 1.48 5.33
CA VAL A 63 -5.13 2.33 6.10
C VAL A 63 -5.64 1.61 7.36
N SER A 64 -6.02 0.33 7.22
CA SER A 64 -6.46 -0.49 8.36
C SER A 64 -5.35 -0.70 9.39
N SER A 65 -4.10 -0.78 8.94
CA SER A 65 -2.94 -0.88 9.82
C SER A 65 -2.64 0.45 10.52
N VAL A 66 -2.65 1.56 9.78
CA VAL A 66 -2.47 2.92 10.31
C VAL A 66 -3.55 3.24 11.34
N TRP A 67 -4.79 2.78 11.13
CA TRP A 67 -5.85 2.93 12.11
C TRP A 67 -5.41 2.47 13.49
N PHE A 68 -4.75 1.32 13.62
CA PHE A 68 -4.25 0.85 14.91
C PHE A 68 -2.94 1.55 15.36
N LEU A 69 -2.08 1.96 14.41
CA LEU A 69 -0.86 2.70 14.72
C LEU A 69 -1.13 4.09 15.30
N LEU A 70 -2.21 4.76 14.88
CA LEU A 70 -2.62 6.06 15.43
C LEU A 70 -3.01 6.00 16.93
N GLU A 71 -3.25 4.81 17.47
CA GLU A 71 -3.52 4.61 18.92
C GLU A 71 -2.29 4.12 19.70
N SER A 72 -1.13 4.03 19.05
CA SER A 72 0.09 3.50 19.65
C SER A 72 1.24 4.47 19.49
N TYR A 73 2.05 4.59 20.54
CA TYR A 73 3.31 5.33 20.53
C TYR A 73 4.51 4.41 20.73
N ASN A 74 4.27 3.11 20.92
CA ASN A 74 5.30 2.14 21.26
C ASN A 74 5.68 1.32 20.02
N VAL A 75 6.93 1.44 19.60
CA VAL A 75 7.49 0.62 18.53
C VAL A 75 7.97 -0.70 19.12
N LYS A 76 7.44 -1.82 18.62
CA LYS A 76 7.94 -3.14 18.95
C LYS A 76 9.00 -3.51 17.93
N ILE A 77 10.27 -3.23 18.23
CA ILE A 77 11.40 -3.49 17.31
C ILE A 77 11.43 -4.96 16.86
N ASN A 78 11.12 -5.90 17.76
CA ASN A 78 11.03 -7.33 17.43
C ASN A 78 10.03 -7.62 16.30
N LYS A 79 8.96 -6.83 16.16
CA LYS A 79 8.02 -6.96 15.04
C LYS A 79 8.66 -6.52 13.72
N ALA A 80 9.40 -5.42 13.72
CA ALA A 80 10.11 -4.95 12.53
C ALA A 80 11.20 -5.94 12.10
N ILE A 81 12.01 -6.42 13.06
CA ILE A 81 13.03 -7.45 12.80
C ILE A 81 12.38 -8.72 12.24
N LYS A 82 11.27 -9.17 12.83
CA LYS A 82 10.53 -10.32 12.32
C LYS A 82 10.09 -10.12 10.86
N MET A 83 9.55 -8.96 10.50
CA MET A 83 9.18 -8.66 9.11
C MET A 83 10.38 -8.68 8.16
N ILE A 84 11.54 -8.17 8.61
CA ILE A 84 12.78 -8.19 7.81
C ILE A 84 13.25 -9.63 7.56
N VAL A 85 13.31 -10.44 8.63
CA VAL A 85 13.75 -11.83 8.57
C VAL A 85 12.79 -12.67 7.74
N GLU A 86 11.47 -12.54 7.95
CA GLU A 86 10.47 -13.27 7.15
C GLU A 86 10.57 -12.92 5.67
N SER A 87 10.78 -11.64 5.33
CA SER A 87 10.97 -11.20 3.95
C SER A 87 12.24 -11.77 3.33
N PHE A 88 13.36 -11.71 4.05
CA PHE A 88 14.63 -12.28 3.60
C PHE A 88 14.53 -13.79 3.38
N CYS A 89 14.03 -14.53 4.38
CA CYS A 89 13.87 -15.99 4.30
C CYS A 89 12.96 -16.38 3.14
N THR A 90 11.85 -15.66 2.93
CA THR A 90 10.93 -15.93 1.82
C THR A 90 11.62 -15.70 0.47
N SER A 91 12.38 -14.62 0.31
CA SER A 91 13.08 -14.31 -0.93
C SER A 91 14.15 -15.36 -1.27
N VAL A 92 14.98 -15.72 -0.29
CA VAL A 92 16.04 -16.74 -0.46
C VAL A 92 15.43 -18.13 -0.71
N PHE A 93 14.33 -18.47 -0.05
CA PHE A 93 13.63 -19.73 -0.27
C PHE A 93 13.06 -19.82 -1.69
N CYS A 94 12.40 -18.76 -2.17
CA CYS A 94 11.92 -18.70 -3.55
C CYS A 94 13.07 -18.79 -4.57
N LEU A 95 14.18 -18.08 -4.32
CA LEU A 95 15.38 -18.17 -5.16
C LEU A 95 15.89 -19.61 -5.23
N ALA A 96 15.99 -20.31 -4.10
CA ALA A 96 16.42 -21.70 -4.06
C ALA A 96 15.53 -22.61 -4.89
N ILE A 97 14.19 -22.47 -4.81
CA ILE A 97 13.26 -23.25 -5.62
C ILE A 97 13.49 -23.01 -7.11
N VAL A 98 13.62 -21.76 -7.55
CA VAL A 98 13.79 -21.43 -8.97
C VAL A 98 15.12 -21.96 -9.51
N LEU A 99 16.20 -21.88 -8.74
CA LEU A 99 17.50 -22.46 -9.11
C LEU A 99 17.44 -23.99 -9.18
N LEU A 100 16.79 -24.65 -8.22
CA LEU A 100 16.61 -26.11 -8.21
C LEU A 100 15.73 -26.59 -9.37
N ALA A 101 14.78 -25.77 -9.82
CA ALA A 101 13.98 -26.05 -11.00
C ALA A 101 14.73 -25.85 -12.34
N GLY A 102 16.01 -25.45 -12.29
CA GLY A 102 16.89 -25.34 -13.47
C GLY A 102 16.71 -24.07 -14.28
N TYR A 103 16.02 -23.06 -13.75
CA TYR A 103 15.89 -21.77 -14.43
C TYR A 103 17.20 -20.98 -14.35
N ASN A 104 17.60 -20.40 -15.48
CA ASN A 104 18.76 -19.52 -15.54
C ASN A 104 18.37 -18.11 -15.09
N ILE A 105 18.88 -17.67 -13.94
CA ILE A 105 18.56 -16.39 -13.33
C ILE A 105 19.74 -15.42 -13.52
N PRO A 106 19.52 -14.17 -13.97
CA PRO A 106 20.57 -13.17 -14.05
C PRO A 106 21.23 -12.90 -12.69
N LEU A 107 22.55 -12.69 -12.65
CA LEU A 107 23.30 -12.41 -11.40
C LEU A 107 22.69 -11.24 -10.59
N LYS A 108 22.18 -10.23 -11.29
CA LYS A 108 21.48 -9.09 -10.68
C LYS A 108 20.31 -9.54 -9.79
N GLU A 109 19.47 -10.45 -10.29
CA GLU A 109 18.29 -10.96 -9.58
C GLU A 109 18.67 -11.83 -8.38
N ILE A 110 19.77 -12.57 -8.51
CA ILE A 110 20.36 -13.34 -7.40
C ILE A 110 20.78 -12.39 -6.28
N VAL A 111 21.57 -11.35 -6.60
CA VAL A 111 22.02 -10.35 -5.62
C VAL A 111 20.82 -9.65 -4.98
N PHE A 112 19.82 -9.30 -5.79
CA PHE A 112 18.65 -8.57 -5.29
C PHE A 112 17.80 -9.44 -4.35
N SER A 113 17.75 -10.76 -4.57
CA SER A 113 17.05 -11.72 -3.71
C SER A 113 17.68 -11.86 -2.31
N PHE A 114 18.97 -11.55 -2.15
CA PHE A 114 19.61 -11.51 -0.82
C PHE A 114 19.31 -10.21 -0.06
N PHE A 115 18.89 -9.14 -0.75
CA PHE A 115 18.55 -7.85 -0.14
C PHE A 115 17.19 -7.34 -0.65
N PRO A 116 16.10 -8.10 -0.46
CA PRO A 116 14.82 -7.84 -1.11
C PRO A 116 14.16 -6.54 -0.65
N LEU A 117 14.51 -6.06 0.55
CA LEU A 117 14.01 -4.79 1.09
C LEU A 117 14.81 -3.59 0.58
N THR A 118 16.14 -3.73 0.47
CA THR A 118 17.05 -2.65 0.04
C THR A 118 16.85 -2.30 -1.42
N PHE A 119 16.66 -3.32 -2.28
CA PHE A 119 16.48 -3.13 -3.72
C PHE A 119 15.01 -2.96 -4.13
N GLY A 120 14.10 -2.79 -3.18
CA GLY A 120 12.69 -2.48 -3.47
C GLY A 120 11.87 -3.66 -4.04
N PHE A 121 12.41 -4.88 -4.05
CA PHE A 121 11.69 -6.08 -4.48
C PHE A 121 10.38 -6.27 -3.73
N TYR A 122 10.40 -6.00 -2.42
CA TYR A 122 9.20 -5.94 -1.58
C TYR A 122 8.93 -4.49 -1.13
N TRP A 123 8.74 -3.60 -2.11
CA TRP A 123 8.51 -2.17 -1.90
C TRP A 123 7.47 -1.88 -0.80
N PHE A 124 6.37 -2.64 -0.75
CA PHE A 124 5.31 -2.47 0.24
C PHE A 124 5.82 -2.72 1.66
N ILE A 125 6.57 -3.81 1.86
CA ILE A 125 7.11 -4.19 3.17
C ILE A 125 8.17 -3.18 3.60
N SER A 126 9.06 -2.76 2.69
CA SER A 126 10.07 -1.73 2.95
C SER A 126 9.43 -0.43 3.43
N CYS A 127 8.44 0.10 2.69
CA CYS A 127 7.73 1.32 3.06
C CYS A 127 6.97 1.16 4.39
N TYR A 128 6.33 0.00 4.60
CA TYR A 128 5.59 -0.29 5.83
C TYR A 128 6.52 -0.29 7.05
N ILE A 129 7.70 -0.93 6.97
CA ILE A 129 8.67 -0.98 8.07
C ILE A 129 9.13 0.44 8.41
N LEU A 130 9.47 1.24 7.41
CA LEU A 130 9.90 2.63 7.62
C LEU A 130 8.84 3.43 8.36
N ILE A 131 7.59 3.43 7.86
CA ILE A 131 6.47 4.10 8.51
C ILE A 131 6.23 3.53 9.92
N TYR A 132 6.27 2.21 10.09
CA TYR A 132 6.07 1.56 11.38
C TYR A 132 7.11 1.97 12.42
N LEU A 133 8.37 2.16 12.04
CA LEU A 133 9.42 2.59 12.96
C LEU A 133 9.26 4.06 13.36
N ILE A 134 8.82 4.92 12.44
CA ILE A 134 8.68 6.37 12.69
C ILE A 134 7.29 6.79 13.18
N HIS A 135 6.31 5.87 13.20
CA HIS A 135 4.91 6.19 13.51
C HIS A 135 4.68 6.99 14.80
N PRO A 136 5.43 6.80 15.92
CA PRO A 136 5.17 7.60 17.12
C PRO A 136 5.48 9.07 16.90
N TYR A 137 6.54 9.38 16.15
CA TYR A 137 6.92 10.75 15.80
C TYR A 137 5.89 11.39 14.88
N ILE A 138 5.39 10.64 13.90
CA ILE A 138 4.28 11.09 13.05
C ILE A 138 3.04 11.40 13.91
N ASN A 139 2.71 10.52 14.86
CA ASN A 139 1.58 10.72 15.76
C ASN A 139 1.74 11.95 16.66
N TYR A 140 2.94 12.19 17.22
CA TYR A 140 3.22 13.40 18.00
C TYR A 140 2.98 14.68 17.20
N VAL A 141 3.39 14.70 15.93
CA VAL A 141 3.09 15.82 15.02
C VAL A 141 1.58 15.96 14.85
N ILE A 142 0.88 14.89 14.50
CA ILE A 142 -0.59 14.89 14.27
C ILE A 142 -1.39 15.36 15.49
N GLU A 143 -0.95 15.04 16.71
CA GLU A 143 -1.61 15.49 17.93
C GLU A 143 -1.59 17.00 18.08
N LYS A 144 -0.47 17.64 17.72
CA LYS A 144 -0.27 19.10 17.83
C LYS A 144 -0.97 19.90 16.73
N LEU A 145 -1.35 19.26 15.63
CA LEU A 145 -2.02 19.93 14.52
C LEU A 145 -3.50 20.20 14.83
N SER A 146 -3.93 21.42 14.48
CA SER A 146 -5.35 21.76 14.41
C SER A 146 -6.04 21.03 13.25
N GLN A 147 -7.38 20.99 13.26
CA GLN A 147 -8.14 20.37 12.17
C GLN A 147 -7.83 21.02 10.82
N PHE A 148 -7.72 22.35 10.79
CA PHE A 148 -7.39 23.10 9.57
C PHE A 148 -5.98 22.78 9.08
N GLN A 149 -4.98 22.75 9.97
CA GLN A 149 -3.61 22.41 9.59
C GLN A 149 -3.52 20.98 9.03
N LEU A 150 -4.18 20.01 9.66
CA LEU A 150 -4.22 18.64 9.18
C LEU A 150 -4.97 18.53 7.83
N PHE A 151 -6.04 19.29 7.65
CA PHE A 151 -6.75 19.39 6.37
C PHE A 151 -5.87 19.98 5.26
N CYS A 152 -5.08 21.03 5.56
CA CYS A 152 -4.14 21.61 4.61
C CYS A 152 -3.08 20.59 4.19
N ILE A 153 -2.48 19.85 5.12
CA ILE A 153 -1.51 18.79 4.81
C ILE A 153 -2.12 17.71 3.92
N VAL A 154 -3.32 17.22 4.26
CA VAL A 154 -4.03 16.22 3.46
C VAL A 154 -4.34 16.76 2.06
N SER A 155 -4.81 18.00 1.97
CA SER A 155 -5.11 18.66 0.69
C SER A 155 -3.85 18.84 -0.15
N SER A 156 -2.73 19.23 0.44
CA SER A 156 -1.44 19.34 -0.24
C SER A 156 -1.00 17.99 -0.82
N PHE A 157 -1.09 16.90 -0.05
CA PHE A 157 -0.80 15.57 -0.59
C PHE A 157 -1.75 15.20 -1.73
N VAL A 158 -3.07 15.40 -1.57
CA VAL A 158 -4.04 15.09 -2.62
C VAL A 158 -3.75 15.88 -3.89
N LEU A 159 -3.47 17.19 -3.78
CA LEU A 159 -3.12 18.03 -4.94
C LEU A 159 -1.83 17.59 -5.60
N LEU A 160 -0.79 17.28 -4.82
CA LEU A 160 0.48 16.75 -5.33
C LEU A 160 0.28 15.44 -6.10
N TYR A 161 -0.64 14.58 -5.70
CA TYR A 161 -0.87 13.30 -6.37
C TYR A 161 -1.94 13.33 -7.46
N SER A 162 -2.94 14.22 -7.39
CA SER A 162 -4.03 14.27 -8.38
C SER A 162 -3.78 15.27 -9.51
N VAL A 163 -3.31 16.47 -9.18
CA VAL A 163 -3.10 17.54 -10.16
C VAL A 163 -1.82 17.30 -10.94
N TYR A 164 -0.75 16.88 -10.24
CA TYR A 164 0.54 16.63 -10.88
C TYR A 164 0.43 15.50 -11.90
N VAL A 165 -0.18 14.39 -11.48
CA VAL A 165 -0.36 13.20 -12.32
C VAL A 165 -1.24 13.46 -13.54
N LEU A 166 -2.37 14.16 -13.36
CA LEU A 166 -3.31 14.47 -14.43
C LEU A 166 -2.75 15.45 -15.49
N ILE A 167 -1.86 16.37 -15.09
CA ILE A 167 -1.42 17.48 -15.95
C ILE A 167 -0.08 17.21 -16.65
N LEU A 168 0.86 16.51 -16.01
CA LEU A 168 2.27 16.54 -16.43
C LEU A 168 2.80 15.25 -17.08
N GLY A 169 1.95 14.24 -17.33
CA GLY A 169 2.31 12.93 -17.89
C GLY A 169 3.36 12.11 -17.12
N GLY A 170 2.90 11.18 -16.27
CA GLY A 170 3.54 9.91 -15.81
C GLY A 170 4.97 9.86 -15.23
N ASP A 171 5.96 10.53 -15.82
CA ASP A 171 7.38 10.32 -15.55
C ASP A 171 7.89 11.34 -14.52
N TYR A 172 7.78 11.00 -13.23
CA TYR A 172 7.88 12.01 -12.18
C TYR A 172 9.02 11.82 -11.16
N PHE A 173 9.81 12.89 -11.03
CA PHE A 173 10.93 13.08 -10.09
C PHE A 173 10.55 12.97 -8.59
N TYR A 174 9.28 13.18 -8.22
CA TYR A 174 8.83 13.25 -6.82
C TYR A 174 7.86 12.13 -6.39
N TYR A 175 7.40 11.30 -7.32
CA TYR A 175 6.53 10.18 -6.97
C TYR A 175 7.37 9.08 -6.31
N ASN A 176 7.01 8.72 -5.08
CA ASN A 176 7.63 7.60 -4.37
C ASN A 176 6.60 6.94 -3.45
N GLU A 177 6.61 5.61 -3.39
CA GLU A 177 5.69 4.79 -2.61
C GLU A 177 5.69 5.17 -1.12
N LEU A 178 6.84 5.58 -0.59
CA LEU A 178 6.97 6.03 0.81
C LEU A 178 6.19 7.32 1.07
N ILE A 179 6.24 8.28 0.15
CA ILE A 179 5.47 9.53 0.25
C ILE A 179 3.98 9.20 0.09
N GLY A 180 3.64 8.25 -0.78
CA GLY A 180 2.29 7.72 -0.93
C GLY A 180 1.75 7.14 0.40
N PHE A 181 2.55 6.31 1.08
CA PHE A 181 2.21 5.78 2.40
C PHE A 181 2.06 6.89 3.44
N LEU A 182 2.96 7.88 3.44
CA LEU A 182 2.85 9.01 4.35
C LEU A 182 1.54 9.79 4.12
N SER A 183 1.16 10.01 2.86
CA SER A 183 -0.11 10.67 2.51
C SER A 183 -1.32 9.89 3.04
N LEU A 184 -1.36 8.58 2.82
CA LEU A 184 -2.41 7.70 3.33
C LEU A 184 -2.46 7.71 4.86
N TYR A 185 -1.29 7.85 5.51
CA TYR A 185 -1.21 7.96 6.96
C TYR A 185 -1.93 9.22 7.47
N PHE A 186 -1.62 10.38 6.90
CA PHE A 186 -2.25 11.66 7.27
C PHE A 186 -3.75 11.70 6.92
N ILE A 187 -4.14 11.13 5.78
CA ILE A 187 -5.56 10.97 5.40
C ILE A 187 -6.29 10.15 6.46
N THR A 188 -5.74 8.99 6.82
CA THR A 188 -6.33 8.10 7.83
C THR A 188 -6.42 8.81 9.18
N ALA A 189 -5.40 9.59 9.56
CA ALA A 189 -5.39 10.37 10.79
C ALA A 189 -6.49 11.43 10.82
N TYR A 190 -6.68 12.17 9.72
CA TYR A 190 -7.73 13.17 9.60
C TYR A 190 -9.12 12.56 9.78
N PHE A 191 -9.40 11.47 9.05
CA PHE A 191 -10.67 10.77 9.18
C PHE A 191 -10.84 10.19 10.59
N LYS A 192 -9.82 9.55 11.15
CA LYS A 192 -9.95 8.96 12.49
C LYS A 192 -10.23 10.00 13.58
N LYS A 193 -9.57 11.16 13.52
CA LYS A 193 -9.70 12.23 14.54
C LYS A 193 -11.02 13.00 14.39
N TYR A 194 -11.51 13.20 13.16
CA TYR A 194 -12.62 14.11 12.88
C TYR A 194 -13.88 13.48 12.26
N SER A 195 -13.88 12.18 11.90
CA SER A 195 -15.05 11.51 11.30
C SER A 195 -16.25 11.39 12.26
N ASN A 196 -16.06 11.54 13.57
CA ASN A 196 -17.18 11.59 14.52
C ASN A 196 -17.95 12.92 14.48
N ASN A 197 -17.39 13.98 13.88
CA ASN A 197 -18.10 15.22 13.62
C ASN A 197 -18.70 15.15 12.21
N LYS A 198 -19.95 14.69 12.11
CA LYS A 198 -20.88 14.75 10.94
C LYS A 198 -20.30 15.39 9.65
N LEU A 199 -19.37 14.72 8.98
CA LEU A 199 -18.99 15.06 7.61
C LEU A 199 -19.35 13.89 6.71
N SER A 200 -20.35 14.15 5.86
CA SER A 200 -20.87 13.28 4.81
C SER A 200 -19.72 12.62 4.03
N SER A 201 -19.48 11.35 4.35
CA SER A 201 -18.26 10.58 4.05
C SER A 201 -18.11 10.16 2.59
N LYS A 202 -19.04 10.52 1.71
CA LYS A 202 -19.03 10.03 0.33
C LYS A 202 -18.12 10.82 -0.61
N LYS A 203 -18.06 12.16 -0.52
CA LYS A 203 -17.39 13.00 -1.54
C LYS A 203 -15.85 12.92 -1.54
N TYR A 204 -15.22 12.68 -0.39
CA TYR A 204 -13.75 12.70 -0.30
C TYR A 204 -13.07 11.38 -0.67
N CYS A 205 -13.75 10.24 -0.49
CA CYS A 205 -13.27 8.95 -1.01
C CYS A 205 -13.21 8.94 -2.55
N TYR A 206 -14.18 9.57 -3.23
CA TYR A 206 -14.16 9.66 -4.69
C TYR A 206 -13.00 10.53 -5.20
N LEU A 207 -12.67 11.63 -4.53
CA LEU A 207 -11.58 12.51 -4.97
C LEU A 207 -10.20 11.83 -4.90
N HIS A 208 -9.98 10.98 -3.88
CA HIS A 208 -8.75 10.20 -3.75
C HIS A 208 -8.71 8.99 -4.70
N TYR A 209 -9.86 8.38 -4.97
CA TYR A 209 -10.01 7.31 -5.96
C TYR A 209 -9.53 7.73 -7.35
N TYR A 210 -9.89 8.94 -7.80
CA TYR A 210 -9.40 9.47 -9.08
C TYR A 210 -7.91 9.83 -9.07
N GLY A 211 -7.35 10.26 -7.93
CA GLY A 211 -5.91 10.52 -7.80
C GLY A 211 -5.04 9.26 -7.84
N LEU A 212 -5.53 8.14 -7.30
CA LEU A 212 -4.86 6.84 -7.38
C LEU A 212 -5.03 6.17 -8.75
N LEU A 213 -6.17 6.37 -9.42
CA LEU A 213 -6.38 5.87 -10.79
C LEU A 213 -5.60 6.65 -11.84
N GLY A 214 -5.41 7.95 -11.64
CA GLY A 214 -4.59 8.78 -12.54
C GLY A 214 -3.14 8.32 -12.62
N GLN A 215 -2.61 7.63 -11.59
CA GLN A 215 -1.22 7.16 -11.55
C GLN A 215 -0.92 6.04 -12.57
N TYR A 216 -1.94 5.51 -13.24
CA TYR A 216 -1.81 4.39 -14.16
C TYR A 216 -2.56 4.60 -15.49
N PHE A 217 -2.85 5.86 -15.83
CA PHE A 217 -3.21 6.31 -17.17
C PHE A 217 -2.20 7.33 -17.68
#